data_AF-A0A2N5Z9G0-F1
#
_entry.id   AF-A0A2N5Z9G0-F1
#
_cell.length_a   1.000
_cell.length_b   1.000
_cell.length_c   1.000
_cell.angle_alpha   90.00
_cell.angle_beta   90.00
_cell.angle_gamma   90.00
#
_symmetry.space_group_name_H-M   'P 1'
#
loop_
_entity.id
_entity.type
_entity.pdbx_description
1 polymer ?
#
loop_
_entity_poly.entity_id
_entity_poly.type
_entity_poly.pdbx_seq_one_letter_code
_entity_poly.pdbx_strand_id
1 'polypeptide(L)'
;MKGISHFISGVAAATFVSSAVDLANYEHSIIITLGGLFGILPDTLDFKFAKFFQKFDYEVDPHPENMNPQKIAETIAKCINEAYKEEREVNLMLHTVKLSADLFRQYSLYFDNENREVVVRIGPVVNMSKLPYPGTEYEGDTVGRAKLDCEVLHSYDSETYVDIFGGPDFGFEKKGDKVEAHFIPWHRKWSHSLTLGVFFGLLGWLIGLIFGSPHAGLYGFVMGMGFCVHVLEDQLGFMGSNLFWPFTKKRANGIHWMRSGDAWPNFTTVWLSLLIILFNLNRFNPPQNQAFNMSWVEFFGYTFFVPLTIMLIIQKTFQTIYAKDESSDEDFEEQLVAEQNKESKMENEETIG
;
A
#
# COMPACT_ATOMS: atom_id res chain seq x y z
N MET A 1 5.03 -1.41 1.96
CA MET A 1 5.53 -0.46 0.94
C MET A 1 5.37 -1.11 -0.44
N LYS A 2 5.94 -0.57 -1.53
CA LYS A 2 6.03 -1.30 -2.80
C LYS A 2 7.15 -2.33 -2.74
N GLY A 3 7.04 -3.39 -3.54
CA GLY A 3 8.00 -4.50 -3.54
C GLY A 3 9.47 -4.09 -3.77
N ILE A 4 9.72 -3.00 -4.53
CA ILE A 4 11.10 -2.50 -4.72
C ILE A 4 11.72 -1.97 -3.42
N SER A 5 10.92 -1.34 -2.55
CA SER A 5 11.39 -0.83 -1.26
C SER A 5 11.83 -2.01 -0.38
N HIS A 6 11.01 -3.04 -0.27
CA HIS A 6 11.35 -4.24 0.51
C HIS A 6 12.59 -4.98 -0.01
N PHE A 7 12.70 -5.11 -1.34
CA PHE A 7 13.90 -5.69 -1.95
C PHE A 7 15.16 -4.89 -1.59
N ILE A 8 15.17 -3.58 -1.83
CA ILE A 8 16.39 -2.78 -1.61
C ILE A 8 16.72 -2.62 -0.13
N SER A 9 15.73 -2.59 0.74
CA SER A 9 15.93 -2.60 2.19
C SER A 9 16.56 -3.91 2.67
N GLY A 10 16.15 -5.04 2.10
CA GLY A 10 16.80 -6.34 2.36
C GLY A 10 18.26 -6.37 1.89
N VAL A 11 18.56 -5.78 0.73
CA VAL A 11 19.95 -5.59 0.25
C VAL A 11 20.73 -4.69 1.21
N ALA A 12 20.17 -3.56 1.62
CA ALA A 12 20.80 -2.63 2.56
C ALA A 12 21.09 -3.30 3.90
N ALA A 13 20.15 -4.09 4.43
CA ALA A 13 20.32 -4.87 5.65
C ALA A 13 21.53 -5.81 5.57
N ALA A 14 21.67 -6.54 4.46
CA ALA A 14 22.80 -7.44 4.23
C ALA A 14 24.14 -6.69 4.26
N THR A 15 24.19 -5.46 3.75
CA THR A 15 25.44 -4.68 3.72
C THR A 15 25.93 -4.25 5.10
N PHE A 16 25.14 -4.31 6.18
CA PHE A 16 25.65 -4.05 7.54
C PHE A 16 26.61 -5.14 8.03
N VAL A 17 26.64 -6.30 7.38
CA VAL A 17 27.49 -7.42 7.74
C VAL A 17 28.76 -7.36 6.89
N SER A 18 29.89 -6.95 7.48
CA SER A 18 31.15 -6.77 6.77
C SER A 18 31.56 -8.03 6.00
N SER A 19 31.44 -9.21 6.61
CA SER A 19 31.77 -10.48 5.97
C SER A 19 30.90 -10.77 4.74
N ALA A 20 29.66 -10.30 4.68
CA ALA A 20 28.82 -10.45 3.49
C ALA A 20 29.32 -9.55 2.35
N VAL A 21 29.80 -8.35 2.69
CA VAL A 21 30.45 -7.44 1.74
C VAL A 21 31.76 -8.01 1.24
N ASP A 22 32.59 -8.56 2.12
CA ASP A 22 33.86 -9.21 1.75
C ASP A 22 33.62 -10.40 0.80
N LEU A 23 32.67 -11.28 1.12
CA LEU A 23 32.31 -12.40 0.23
C LEU A 23 31.84 -11.92 -1.15
N ALA A 24 31.05 -10.85 -1.19
CA ALA A 24 30.58 -10.30 -2.46
C ALA A 24 31.73 -9.69 -3.28
N ASN A 25 32.68 -9.02 -2.62
CA ASN A 25 33.78 -8.32 -3.27
C ASN A 25 34.89 -9.28 -3.74
N TYR A 26 35.32 -10.20 -2.87
CA TYR A 26 36.50 -11.04 -3.09
C TYR A 26 36.16 -12.43 -3.64
N GLU A 27 34.98 -12.96 -3.33
CA GLU A 27 34.56 -14.31 -3.77
C GLU A 27 33.43 -14.25 -4.81
N HIS A 28 33.06 -13.06 -5.28
CA HIS A 28 31.98 -12.82 -6.23
C HIS A 28 30.64 -13.46 -5.80
N SER A 29 30.42 -13.58 -4.49
CA SER A 29 29.23 -14.18 -3.92
C SER A 29 28.00 -13.28 -4.12
N ILE A 30 26.85 -13.89 -4.42
CA ILE A 30 25.55 -13.20 -4.53
C ILE A 30 24.88 -12.98 -3.16
N ILE A 31 25.63 -13.10 -2.06
CA ILE A 31 25.07 -13.12 -0.71
C ILE A 31 24.30 -11.84 -0.35
N ILE A 32 24.75 -10.68 -0.81
CA ILE A 32 24.03 -9.41 -0.62
C ILE A 32 22.67 -9.44 -1.34
N THR A 33 22.63 -9.99 -2.56
CA THR A 33 21.39 -10.15 -3.34
C THR A 33 20.41 -11.11 -2.66
N LEU A 34 20.90 -12.13 -1.94
CA LEU A 34 20.03 -13.00 -1.13
C LEU A 34 19.25 -12.20 -0.07
N GLY A 35 19.87 -11.19 0.54
CA GLY A 35 19.17 -10.27 1.44
C GLY A 35 17.96 -9.61 0.77
N GLY A 36 18.12 -9.13 -0.46
CA GLY A 36 17.03 -8.55 -1.24
C GLY A 36 15.96 -9.56 -1.67
N LEU A 37 16.37 -10.75 -2.10
CA LEU A 37 15.44 -11.83 -2.46
C LEU A 37 14.55 -12.23 -1.28
N PHE A 38 15.13 -12.34 -0.07
CA PHE A 38 14.37 -12.60 1.14
C PHE A 38 13.60 -11.38 1.65
N GLY A 39 14.04 -10.17 1.29
CA GLY A 39 13.29 -8.94 1.49
C GLY A 39 11.98 -8.93 0.71
N ILE A 40 11.93 -9.39 -0.55
CA ILE A 40 10.66 -9.42 -1.33
C ILE A 40 9.85 -10.72 -1.16
N LEU A 41 10.42 -11.73 -0.50
CA LEU A 41 9.83 -13.06 -0.39
C LEU A 41 8.46 -13.08 0.33
N PRO A 42 8.22 -12.35 1.44
CA PRO A 42 6.92 -12.37 2.11
C PRO A 42 5.76 -12.00 1.19
N ASP A 43 5.89 -10.88 0.47
CA ASP A 43 4.90 -10.46 -0.54
C ASP A 43 4.78 -11.49 -1.66
N THR A 44 5.91 -12.04 -2.11
CA THR A 44 5.89 -13.06 -3.17
C THR A 44 5.10 -14.29 -2.73
N LEU A 45 5.29 -14.77 -1.50
CA LEU A 45 4.53 -15.89 -0.94
C LEU A 45 3.04 -15.58 -0.89
N ASP A 46 2.68 -14.36 -0.52
CA ASP A 46 1.30 -13.95 -0.43
C ASP A 46 0.62 -13.85 -1.80
N PHE A 47 1.17 -13.05 -2.70
CA PHE A 47 0.55 -12.76 -3.99
C PHE A 47 0.68 -13.92 -5.00
N LYS A 48 1.65 -14.81 -4.84
CA LYS A 48 1.84 -15.97 -5.73
C LYS A 48 1.32 -17.28 -5.16
N PHE A 49 1.09 -17.37 -3.85
CA PHE A 49 0.57 -18.59 -3.23
C PHE A 49 -0.64 -18.31 -2.33
N ALA A 50 -0.50 -17.54 -1.25
CA ALA A 50 -1.55 -17.41 -0.23
C ALA A 50 -2.89 -16.93 -0.83
N LYS A 51 -2.84 -15.97 -1.76
CA LYS A 51 -4.03 -15.46 -2.47
C LYS A 51 -4.86 -16.58 -3.09
N PHE A 52 -4.23 -17.58 -3.71
CA PHE A 52 -4.93 -18.65 -4.43
C PHE A 52 -5.55 -19.70 -3.51
N PHE A 53 -5.19 -19.70 -2.22
CA PHE A 53 -5.81 -20.56 -1.22
C PHE A 53 -6.95 -19.86 -0.47
N GLN A 54 -7.18 -18.57 -0.73
CA GLN A 54 -8.30 -17.85 -0.15
C GLN A 54 -9.61 -18.40 -0.71
N LYS A 55 -10.56 -18.64 0.19
CA LYS A 55 -11.93 -19.02 -0.16
C LYS A 55 -12.83 -17.83 0.08
N PHE A 56 -13.77 -17.61 -0.84
CA PHE A 56 -14.77 -16.56 -0.74
C PHE A 56 -16.13 -17.19 -0.48
N ASP A 57 -16.84 -16.65 0.52
CA ASP A 57 -18.23 -16.99 0.80
C ASP A 57 -19.16 -16.26 -0.18
N TYR A 58 -18.76 -15.05 -0.58
CA TYR A 58 -19.50 -14.17 -1.48
C TYR A 58 -18.58 -13.55 -2.53
N GLU A 59 -19.12 -13.35 -3.72
CA GLU A 59 -18.47 -12.61 -4.79
C GLU A 59 -19.44 -11.58 -5.38
N VAL A 60 -18.95 -10.36 -5.57
CA VAL A 60 -19.66 -9.31 -6.30
C VAL A 60 -18.95 -9.13 -7.63
N ASP A 61 -19.62 -9.54 -8.70
CA ASP A 61 -19.17 -9.40 -10.09
C ASP A 61 -20.22 -8.60 -10.89
N PRO A 62 -20.16 -7.26 -10.86
CA PRO A 62 -21.16 -6.42 -11.50
C PRO A 62 -21.05 -6.48 -13.03
N HIS A 63 -22.19 -6.57 -13.72
CA HIS A 63 -22.21 -6.51 -15.17
C HIS A 63 -21.92 -5.07 -15.65
N PRO A 64 -21.00 -4.84 -16.61
CA PRO A 64 -20.63 -3.50 -17.05
C PRO A 64 -21.78 -2.62 -17.52
N GLU A 65 -22.77 -3.21 -18.18
CA GLU A 65 -23.92 -2.50 -18.75
C GLU A 65 -25.10 -2.36 -17.78
N ASN A 66 -25.08 -3.09 -16.66
CA ASN A 66 -26.20 -3.16 -15.72
C ASN A 66 -25.68 -3.12 -14.28
N MET A 67 -25.01 -2.01 -13.94
CA MET A 67 -24.55 -1.76 -12.59
C MET A 67 -25.76 -1.52 -11.68
N ASN A 68 -25.76 -2.19 -10.54
CA ASN A 68 -26.78 -1.98 -9.52
C ASN A 68 -26.07 -1.74 -8.18
N PRO A 69 -25.80 -0.47 -7.81
CA PRO A 69 -25.08 -0.17 -6.57
C PRO A 69 -25.84 -0.64 -5.33
N GLN A 70 -27.18 -0.67 -5.38
CA GLN A 70 -28.01 -1.15 -4.28
C GLN A 70 -27.79 -2.64 -4.01
N LYS A 71 -27.77 -3.47 -5.06
CA LYS A 71 -27.47 -4.91 -4.94
C LYS A 71 -26.06 -5.17 -4.41
N ILE A 72 -25.08 -4.35 -4.82
CA ILE A 72 -23.71 -4.43 -4.30
C ILE A 72 -23.71 -4.12 -2.79
N ALA A 73 -24.35 -3.01 -2.38
CA ALA A 73 -24.45 -2.62 -0.97
C ALA A 73 -25.15 -3.70 -0.14
N GLU A 74 -26.26 -4.26 -0.62
CA GLU A 74 -27.00 -5.34 0.05
C GLU A 74 -26.16 -6.60 0.22
N THR A 75 -25.35 -6.96 -0.79
CA THR A 75 -24.46 -8.11 -0.72
C THR A 75 -23.37 -7.91 0.33
N ILE A 76 -22.76 -6.71 0.37
CA ILE A 76 -21.75 -6.37 1.39
C ILE A 76 -22.38 -6.38 2.80
N ALA A 77 -23.56 -5.75 2.96
CA ALA A 77 -24.29 -5.74 4.23
C ALA A 77 -24.64 -7.16 4.70
N LYS A 78 -25.06 -8.03 3.77
CA LYS A 78 -25.33 -9.43 4.07
C LYS A 78 -24.08 -10.13 4.62
N CYS A 79 -22.91 -9.94 4.01
CA CYS A 79 -21.66 -10.53 4.48
C CYS A 79 -21.32 -10.09 5.92
N ILE A 80 -21.44 -8.79 6.20
CA ILE A 80 -21.15 -8.21 7.52
C ILE A 80 -22.13 -8.74 8.57
N ASN A 81 -23.43 -8.71 8.25
CA ASN A 81 -24.48 -9.15 9.17
C ASN A 81 -24.38 -10.66 9.44
N GLU A 82 -23.97 -11.46 8.45
CA GLU A 82 -23.70 -12.88 8.62
C GLU A 82 -22.49 -13.13 9.53
N ALA A 83 -21.37 -12.42 9.31
CA ALA A 83 -20.21 -12.51 10.20
C ALA A 83 -20.55 -12.15 11.66
N TYR A 84 -21.42 -11.15 11.85
CA TYR A 84 -21.88 -10.73 13.17
C TYR A 84 -22.79 -11.75 13.86
N LYS A 85 -23.73 -12.35 13.11
CA LYS A 85 -24.72 -13.31 13.63
C LYS A 85 -24.15 -14.70 13.85
N GLU A 86 -23.33 -15.18 12.91
CA GLU A 86 -22.80 -16.55 12.91
C GLU A 86 -21.46 -16.66 13.64
N GLU A 87 -20.85 -15.54 14.02
CA GLU A 87 -19.57 -15.49 14.75
C GLU A 87 -18.42 -16.22 14.05
N ARG A 88 -18.41 -16.14 12.71
CA ARG A 88 -17.36 -16.72 11.86
C ARG A 88 -16.78 -15.67 10.91
N GLU A 89 -15.57 -15.92 10.41
CA GLU A 89 -14.99 -15.12 9.32
C GLU A 89 -15.83 -15.34 8.05
N VAL A 90 -16.29 -14.24 7.42
CA VAL A 90 -16.98 -14.25 6.12
C VAL A 90 -16.13 -13.48 5.13
N ASN A 91 -15.79 -14.11 4.01
CA ASN A 91 -14.89 -13.56 3.01
C ASN A 91 -15.65 -13.12 1.76
N LEU A 92 -15.36 -11.91 1.29
CA LEU A 92 -15.99 -11.26 0.15
C LEU A 92 -14.95 -10.88 -0.89
N MET A 93 -15.20 -11.23 -2.15
CA MET A 93 -14.47 -10.73 -3.31
C MET A 93 -15.28 -9.64 -4.01
N LEU A 94 -14.64 -8.50 -4.30
CA LEU A 94 -15.23 -7.42 -5.09
C LEU A 94 -14.50 -7.31 -6.43
N HIS A 95 -15.10 -7.83 -7.50
CA HIS A 95 -14.49 -7.80 -8.83
C HIS A 95 -14.61 -6.41 -9.45
N THR A 96 -13.57 -6.03 -10.20
CA THR A 96 -13.58 -4.83 -11.03
C THR A 96 -14.41 -4.99 -12.28
N VAL A 97 -14.98 -3.88 -12.73
CA VAL A 97 -15.77 -3.85 -13.95
C VAL A 97 -14.89 -3.40 -15.12
N LYS A 98 -14.34 -4.36 -15.85
CA LYS A 98 -13.44 -4.11 -16.98
C LYS A 98 -14.24 -3.77 -18.25
N LEU A 99 -13.95 -2.62 -18.85
CA LEU A 99 -14.58 -2.15 -20.09
C LEU A 99 -13.70 -2.35 -21.32
N SER A 100 -12.37 -2.26 -21.16
CA SER A 100 -11.40 -2.48 -22.23
C SER A 100 -10.04 -2.92 -21.64
N ALA A 101 -9.00 -3.02 -22.46
CA ALA A 101 -7.66 -3.40 -22.02
C ALA A 101 -7.11 -2.49 -20.90
N ASP A 102 -7.39 -1.19 -20.99
CA ASP A 102 -6.94 -0.15 -20.07
C ASP A 102 -8.10 0.66 -19.47
N LEU A 103 -9.36 0.21 -19.60
CA LEU A 103 -10.52 0.97 -19.11
C LEU A 103 -11.34 0.15 -18.12
N PHE A 104 -11.68 0.76 -17.00
CA PHE A 104 -12.46 0.16 -15.93
C PHE A 104 -13.53 1.12 -15.42
N ARG A 105 -14.73 0.63 -15.16
CA ARG A 105 -15.75 1.38 -14.44
C ARG A 105 -15.42 1.31 -12.95
N GLN A 106 -15.10 2.46 -12.35
CA GLN A 106 -14.84 2.54 -10.93
C GLN A 106 -16.15 2.44 -10.13
N TYR A 107 -16.11 1.77 -9.00
CA TYR A 107 -17.08 1.96 -7.93
C TYR A 107 -16.36 1.99 -6.59
N SER A 108 -16.94 2.63 -5.59
CA SER A 108 -16.38 2.75 -4.26
C SER A 108 -17.33 2.25 -3.20
N LEU A 109 -16.79 1.90 -2.03
CA LEU A 109 -17.58 1.66 -0.83
C LEU A 109 -16.99 2.35 0.39
N TYR A 110 -17.86 2.77 1.30
CA TYR A 110 -17.48 3.20 2.65
C TYR A 110 -18.49 2.72 3.68
N PHE A 111 -18.02 2.58 4.92
CA PHE A 111 -18.85 2.18 6.05
C PHE A 111 -19.26 3.43 6.85
N ASP A 112 -20.55 3.76 6.79
CA ASP A 112 -21.16 4.83 7.54
C ASP A 112 -21.62 4.28 8.91
N ASN A 113 -20.75 4.38 9.91
CA ASN A 113 -21.08 3.91 11.25
C ASN A 113 -22.12 4.78 11.97
N GLU A 114 -22.29 6.05 11.59
CA GLU A 114 -23.30 6.93 12.19
C GLU A 114 -24.71 6.45 11.82
N ASN A 115 -24.92 6.12 10.56
CA ASN A 115 -26.20 5.61 10.05
C ASN A 115 -26.31 4.08 10.07
N ARG A 116 -25.23 3.38 10.44
CA ARG A 116 -25.05 1.92 10.34
C ARG A 116 -25.40 1.43 8.95
N GLU A 117 -24.71 1.98 7.96
CA GLU A 117 -24.89 1.65 6.55
C GLU A 117 -23.57 1.30 5.90
N VAL A 118 -23.62 0.38 4.92
CA VAL A 118 -22.63 0.37 3.86
C VAL A 118 -23.19 1.17 2.68
N VAL A 119 -22.35 2.04 2.13
CA VAL A 119 -22.73 2.88 1.01
C VAL A 119 -21.80 2.58 -0.15
N VAL A 120 -22.38 2.32 -1.31
CA VAL A 120 -21.68 2.03 -2.56
C VAL A 120 -21.94 3.15 -3.55
N ARG A 121 -20.91 3.63 -4.23
CA ARG A 121 -21.04 4.66 -5.26
C ARG A 121 -20.43 4.21 -6.58
N ILE A 122 -21.13 4.42 -7.69
CA ILE A 122 -20.59 4.20 -9.03
C ILE A 122 -19.89 5.46 -9.50
N GLY A 123 -18.64 5.32 -9.91
CA GLY A 123 -17.77 6.40 -10.37
C GLY A 123 -17.61 6.45 -11.90
N PRO A 124 -16.71 7.31 -12.39
CA PRO A 124 -16.40 7.42 -13.81
C PRO A 124 -15.64 6.20 -14.33
N VAL A 125 -15.36 6.19 -15.64
CA VAL A 125 -14.38 5.26 -16.21
C VAL A 125 -12.98 5.76 -15.88
N VAL A 126 -12.11 4.85 -15.45
CA VAL A 126 -10.70 5.14 -15.14
C VAL A 126 -9.76 4.30 -15.98
N ASN A 127 -8.53 4.77 -16.15
CA ASN A 127 -7.45 3.98 -16.72
C ASN A 127 -6.68 3.14 -15.67
N MET A 128 -5.68 2.35 -16.09
CA MET A 128 -4.81 1.61 -15.16
C MET A 128 -4.02 2.49 -14.19
N SER A 129 -3.89 3.79 -14.48
CA SER A 129 -3.30 4.78 -13.57
C SER A 129 -4.32 5.39 -12.61
N LYS A 130 -5.56 4.88 -12.60
CA LYS A 130 -6.69 5.33 -11.78
C LYS A 130 -7.15 6.76 -12.10
N LEU A 131 -6.76 7.29 -13.25
CA LEU A 131 -7.18 8.62 -13.68
C LEU A 131 -8.56 8.52 -14.35
N PRO A 132 -9.54 9.34 -13.92
CA PRO A 132 -10.86 9.36 -14.52
C PRO A 132 -10.82 9.99 -15.92
N TYR A 133 -11.66 9.48 -16.81
CA TYR A 133 -11.97 10.13 -18.09
C TYR A 133 -13.16 11.08 -17.90
N PRO A 134 -12.97 12.41 -18.07
CA PRO A 134 -14.06 13.37 -17.96
C PRO A 134 -15.20 13.04 -18.94
N GLY A 135 -16.45 13.25 -18.52
CA GLY A 135 -17.62 12.97 -19.36
C GLY A 135 -18.00 11.49 -19.43
N THR A 136 -17.43 10.65 -18.57
CA THR A 136 -17.75 9.22 -18.49
C THR A 136 -18.46 8.84 -17.19
N GLU A 137 -19.04 9.82 -16.50
CA GLU A 137 -19.84 9.64 -15.29
C GLU A 137 -20.99 8.66 -15.55
N TYR A 138 -21.40 7.93 -14.51
CA TYR A 138 -22.44 6.90 -14.67
C TYR A 138 -23.82 7.55 -14.74
N GLU A 139 -24.58 7.27 -15.80
CA GLU A 139 -25.90 7.89 -16.05
C GLU A 139 -27.04 7.24 -15.24
N GLY A 140 -26.85 6.02 -14.72
CA GLY A 140 -27.87 5.29 -13.95
C GLY A 140 -27.86 5.62 -12.45
N ASP A 141 -28.46 4.74 -11.65
CA ASP A 141 -28.37 4.86 -10.19
C ASP A 141 -26.90 4.81 -9.76
N THR A 142 -26.45 5.89 -9.13
CA THR A 142 -25.05 6.05 -8.73
C THR A 142 -24.80 5.63 -7.30
N VAL A 143 -25.83 5.50 -6.45
CA VAL A 143 -25.67 5.25 -5.02
C VAL A 143 -26.56 4.12 -4.54
N GLY A 144 -25.98 3.18 -3.80
CA GLY A 144 -26.68 2.12 -3.08
C GLY A 144 -26.38 2.20 -1.59
N ARG A 145 -27.37 1.90 -0.76
CA ARG A 145 -27.26 1.93 0.70
C ARG A 145 -27.91 0.70 1.31
N ALA A 146 -27.23 0.04 2.23
CA ALA A 146 -27.78 -1.10 2.95
C ALA A 146 -27.47 -1.02 4.44
N LYS A 147 -28.46 -1.35 5.27
CA LYS A 147 -28.37 -1.31 6.73
C LYS A 147 -27.51 -2.44 7.29
N LEU A 148 -26.76 -2.11 8.33
CA LEU A 148 -25.91 -3.01 9.09
C LEU A 148 -26.48 -3.23 10.49
N ASP A 149 -26.39 -4.47 10.97
CA ASP A 149 -26.86 -4.86 12.30
C ASP A 149 -25.84 -4.47 13.40
N CYS A 150 -24.63 -4.06 13.00
CA CYS A 150 -23.52 -3.73 13.90
C CYS A 150 -22.64 -2.61 13.31
N GLU A 151 -21.76 -2.06 14.14
CA GLU A 151 -20.72 -1.14 13.68
C GLU A 151 -19.56 -1.90 13.03
N VAL A 152 -18.93 -1.28 12.04
CA VAL A 152 -17.77 -1.82 11.33
C VAL A 152 -16.51 -1.10 11.77
N LEU A 153 -15.56 -1.85 12.32
CA LEU A 153 -14.20 -1.40 12.55
C LEU A 153 -13.42 -1.57 11.25
N HIS A 154 -13.06 -0.47 10.60
CA HIS A 154 -12.23 -0.47 9.41
C HIS A 154 -10.90 0.20 9.69
N SER A 155 -9.79 -0.48 9.35
CA SER A 155 -8.43 -0.08 9.74
C SER A 155 -7.57 0.42 8.58
N TYR A 156 -8.10 0.50 7.36
CA TYR A 156 -7.32 0.83 6.16
C TYR A 156 -7.64 2.23 5.61
N ASP A 157 -8.65 2.36 4.76
CA ASP A 157 -9.07 3.65 4.15
C ASP A 157 -10.52 3.99 4.50
N SER A 158 -10.88 5.26 4.63
CA SER A 158 -12.29 5.62 4.87
C SER A 158 -13.20 5.17 3.73
N GLU A 159 -12.68 5.16 2.50
CA GLU A 159 -13.36 4.73 1.29
C GLU A 159 -12.45 3.83 0.46
N THR A 160 -12.99 2.69 0.00
CA THR A 160 -12.25 1.74 -0.84
C THR A 160 -12.76 1.83 -2.27
N TYR A 161 -11.85 2.09 -3.21
CA TYR A 161 -12.14 2.09 -4.64
C TYR A 161 -11.87 0.72 -5.26
N VAL A 162 -12.83 0.26 -6.05
CA VAL A 162 -12.73 -0.92 -6.91
C VAL A 162 -12.60 -0.43 -8.35
N ASP A 163 -11.34 -0.33 -8.80
CA ASP A 163 -11.01 0.47 -9.97
C ASP A 163 -10.08 -0.22 -10.98
N ILE A 164 -9.17 -1.12 -10.56
CA ILE A 164 -8.21 -1.78 -11.45
C ILE A 164 -7.85 -3.22 -11.02
N PHE A 165 -7.25 -3.99 -11.93
CA PHE A 165 -6.83 -5.38 -11.75
C PHE A 165 -7.99 -6.34 -11.46
N GLY A 166 -7.93 -7.11 -10.36
CA GLY A 166 -8.98 -8.04 -9.97
C GLY A 166 -9.95 -7.46 -8.94
N GLY A 167 -9.67 -6.26 -8.41
CA GLY A 167 -10.40 -5.68 -7.29
C GLY A 167 -9.95 -6.20 -5.92
N PRO A 168 -10.52 -5.64 -4.84
CA PRO A 168 -10.11 -5.96 -3.47
C PRO A 168 -10.91 -7.11 -2.85
N ASP A 169 -10.29 -7.68 -1.81
CA ASP A 169 -10.85 -8.77 -1.02
C ASP A 169 -11.09 -8.26 0.41
N PHE A 170 -12.19 -8.65 1.03
CA PHE A 170 -12.50 -8.34 2.42
C PHE A 170 -12.76 -9.61 3.23
N GLY A 171 -12.26 -9.63 4.47
CA GLY A 171 -12.65 -10.61 5.49
C GLY A 171 -13.35 -9.90 6.62
N PHE A 172 -14.54 -10.35 7.00
CA PHE A 172 -15.33 -9.79 8.09
C PHE A 172 -15.28 -10.73 9.29
N GLU A 173 -14.79 -10.26 10.43
CA GLU A 173 -14.69 -11.05 11.66
C GLU A 173 -15.35 -10.30 12.83
N LYS A 174 -16.18 -10.98 13.63
CA LYS A 174 -16.77 -10.37 14.82
C LYS A 174 -15.72 -10.07 15.89
N LYS A 175 -15.73 -8.86 16.43
CA LYS A 175 -14.93 -8.40 17.58
C LYS A 175 -15.85 -7.75 18.61
N GLY A 176 -16.32 -8.54 19.58
CA GLY A 176 -17.28 -8.06 20.58
C GLY A 176 -18.64 -7.76 19.94
N ASP A 177 -19.11 -6.53 20.08
CA ASP A 177 -20.36 -6.01 19.50
C ASP A 177 -20.18 -5.38 18.11
N LYS A 178 -18.96 -5.46 17.54
CA LYS A 178 -18.61 -4.90 16.23
C LYS A 178 -18.11 -5.97 15.27
N VAL A 179 -18.01 -5.63 13.99
CA VAL A 179 -17.34 -6.45 12.98
C VAL A 179 -16.09 -5.72 12.49
N GLU A 180 -14.95 -6.38 12.53
CA GLU A 180 -13.71 -5.88 11.94
C GLU A 180 -13.65 -6.26 10.46
N ALA A 181 -13.43 -5.27 9.61
CA ALA A 181 -13.25 -5.43 8.17
C ALA A 181 -11.75 -5.47 7.84
N HIS A 182 -11.26 -6.65 7.49
CA HIS A 182 -9.89 -6.90 7.09
C HIS A 182 -9.74 -6.74 5.58
N PHE A 183 -9.04 -5.69 5.15
CA PHE A 183 -8.61 -5.52 3.77
C PHE A 183 -7.54 -6.57 3.40
N ILE A 184 -7.77 -7.32 2.33
CA ILE A 184 -6.90 -8.40 1.83
C ILE A 184 -6.56 -9.39 2.97
N PRO A 185 -7.55 -10.15 3.46
CA PRO A 185 -7.41 -10.92 4.70
C PRO A 185 -6.32 -11.99 4.64
N TRP A 186 -6.03 -12.56 3.46
CA TRP A 186 -4.96 -13.56 3.28
C TRP A 186 -3.55 -12.98 3.39
N HIS A 187 -3.36 -11.70 3.08
CA HIS A 187 -2.06 -11.04 3.09
C HIS A 187 -1.58 -10.83 4.54
N ARG A 188 -0.27 -10.93 4.80
CA ARG A 188 0.36 -10.68 6.11
C ARG A 188 -0.14 -11.54 7.28
N LYS A 189 -0.70 -12.71 6.96
CA LYS A 189 -1.01 -13.77 7.94
C LYS A 189 0.29 -14.53 8.25
N TRP A 190 0.48 -15.74 7.74
CA TRP A 190 1.61 -16.60 8.14
C TRP A 190 2.96 -16.18 7.54
N SER A 191 2.93 -15.62 6.33
CA SER A 191 4.08 -15.23 5.52
C SER A 191 4.83 -14.00 6.03
N HIS A 192 4.25 -13.21 6.93
CA HIS A 192 4.84 -11.96 7.43
C HIS A 192 5.09 -12.05 8.94
N SER A 193 5.88 -13.04 9.33
CA SER A 193 6.24 -13.28 10.73
C SER A 193 7.75 -13.30 10.93
N LEU A 194 8.21 -12.76 12.06
CA LEU A 194 9.64 -12.74 12.42
C LEU A 194 10.15 -14.16 12.67
N THR A 195 9.28 -15.01 13.22
CA THR A 195 9.47 -16.45 13.39
C THR A 195 9.72 -17.18 12.08
N LEU A 196 9.01 -16.83 11.00
CA LEU A 196 9.29 -17.38 9.66
C LEU A 196 10.62 -16.84 9.11
N GLY A 197 10.99 -15.60 9.42
CA GLY A 197 12.34 -15.07 9.14
C GLY A 197 13.44 -15.89 9.82
N VAL A 198 13.27 -16.24 11.10
CA VAL A 198 14.19 -17.14 11.82
C VAL A 198 14.24 -18.52 11.16
N PHE A 199 13.09 -19.08 10.77
CA PHE A 199 13.04 -20.36 10.05
C PHE A 199 13.82 -20.31 8.73
N PHE A 200 13.63 -19.28 7.91
CA PHE A 200 14.38 -19.12 6.67
C PHE A 200 15.87 -18.90 6.90
N GLY A 201 16.25 -18.25 8.00
CA GLY A 201 17.64 -18.14 8.39
C GLY A 201 18.25 -19.50 8.77
N LEU A 202 17.54 -20.32 9.55
CA LEU A 202 17.96 -21.69 9.85
C LEU A 202 18.05 -22.56 8.60
N LEU A 203 17.12 -22.39 7.66
CA LEU A 203 17.13 -23.09 6.38
C LEU A 203 18.34 -22.70 5.54
N GLY A 204 18.64 -21.39 5.45
CA GLY A 204 19.82 -20.89 4.75
C GLY A 204 21.13 -21.42 5.35
N TRP A 205 21.20 -21.47 6.69
CA TRP A 205 22.32 -22.09 7.39
C TRP A 205 22.46 -23.58 7.06
N LEU A 206 21.38 -24.34 7.13
CA LEU A 206 21.37 -25.77 6.84
C LEU A 206 21.79 -26.06 5.38
N ILE A 207 21.26 -25.29 4.43
CA ILE A 207 21.65 -25.39 3.01
C ILE A 207 23.16 -25.14 2.88
N GLY A 208 23.68 -24.08 3.50
CA GLY A 208 25.11 -23.80 3.52
C GLY A 208 25.95 -24.98 4.05
N LEU A 209 25.49 -25.64 5.13
CA LEU A 209 26.16 -26.83 5.67
C LEU A 209 26.12 -28.02 4.71
N ILE A 210 24.97 -28.30 4.08
CA ILE A 210 24.81 -29.40 3.13
C ILE A 210 25.76 -29.25 1.94
N PHE A 211 25.96 -28.02 1.46
CA PHE A 211 26.89 -27.72 0.37
C PHE A 211 28.33 -27.49 0.84
N GLY A 212 28.65 -27.74 2.12
CA GLY A 212 30.00 -27.64 2.65
C GLY A 212 30.56 -26.21 2.69
N SER A 213 29.70 -25.19 2.68
CA SER A 213 30.14 -23.80 2.72
C SER A 213 30.68 -23.45 4.12
N PRO A 214 31.91 -22.91 4.23
CA PRO A 214 32.44 -22.41 5.51
C PRO A 214 31.66 -21.19 6.02
N HIS A 215 30.87 -20.55 5.16
CA HIS A 215 30.07 -19.35 5.48
C HIS A 215 28.58 -19.67 5.69
N ALA A 216 28.23 -20.93 5.94
CA ALA A 216 26.85 -21.36 6.13
C ALA A 216 26.06 -20.44 7.10
N GLY A 217 26.65 -20.08 8.24
CA GLY A 217 26.00 -19.21 9.22
C GLY A 217 25.67 -17.82 8.68
N LEU A 218 26.52 -17.29 7.80
CA LEU A 218 26.36 -15.98 7.19
C LEU A 218 25.21 -15.98 6.18
N TYR A 219 25.08 -17.04 5.36
CA TYR A 219 23.94 -17.20 4.45
C TYR A 219 22.62 -17.22 5.21
N GLY A 220 22.54 -18.03 6.28
CA GLY A 220 21.36 -18.07 7.13
C GLY A 220 21.03 -16.71 7.76
N PHE A 221 22.04 -16.03 8.29
CA PHE A 221 21.84 -14.72 8.91
C PHE A 221 21.32 -13.67 7.92
N VAL A 222 21.92 -13.58 6.72
CA VAL A 222 21.51 -12.61 5.69
C VAL A 222 20.11 -12.89 5.17
N MET A 223 19.76 -14.15 4.93
CA MET A 223 18.41 -14.55 4.50
C MET A 223 17.35 -14.19 5.57
N GLY A 224 17.60 -14.56 6.83
CA GLY A 224 16.69 -14.26 7.92
C GLY A 224 16.53 -12.77 8.18
N MET A 225 17.64 -12.02 8.12
CA MET A 225 17.63 -10.56 8.31
C MET A 225 16.84 -9.86 7.20
N GLY A 226 17.10 -10.19 5.93
CA GLY A 226 16.37 -9.60 4.80
C GLY A 226 14.86 -9.80 4.93
N PHE A 227 14.45 -11.01 5.31
CA PHE A 227 13.05 -11.33 5.56
C PHE A 227 12.46 -10.53 6.74
N CYS A 228 13.16 -10.46 7.86
CA CYS A 228 12.69 -9.72 9.03
C CYS A 228 12.55 -8.22 8.76
N VAL A 229 13.44 -7.62 7.97
CA VAL A 229 13.35 -6.20 7.59
C VAL A 229 12.05 -5.91 6.85
N HIS A 230 11.64 -6.75 5.90
CA HIS A 230 10.33 -6.62 5.25
C HIS A 230 9.18 -6.61 6.27
N VAL A 231 9.17 -7.57 7.20
CA VAL A 231 8.11 -7.69 8.20
C VAL A 231 8.04 -6.47 9.12
N LEU A 232 9.20 -5.93 9.51
CA LEU A 232 9.30 -4.73 10.34
C LEU A 232 8.86 -3.47 9.59
N GLU A 233 9.27 -3.34 8.33
CA GLU A 233 8.84 -2.26 7.44
C GLU A 233 7.33 -2.24 7.26
N ASP A 234 6.71 -3.41 7.18
CA ASP A 234 5.27 -3.53 7.08
C ASP A 234 4.50 -3.15 8.35
N GLN A 235 5.15 -3.16 9.52
CA GLN A 235 4.58 -2.59 10.75
C GLN A 235 4.45 -1.06 10.68
N LEU A 236 5.23 -0.38 9.83
CA LEU A 236 5.12 1.06 9.62
C LEU A 236 3.82 1.44 8.88
N GLY A 237 3.21 0.46 8.20
CA GLY A 237 1.98 0.62 7.43
C GLY A 237 0.69 0.63 8.26
N PHE A 238 -0.44 0.53 7.56
CA PHE A 238 -1.76 0.45 8.19
C PHE A 238 -2.16 -0.99 8.55
N MET A 239 -1.89 -1.94 7.65
CA MET A 239 -2.33 -3.32 7.82
C MET A 239 -1.59 -4.10 8.93
N GLY A 240 -0.38 -3.69 9.30
CA GLY A 240 0.48 -4.44 10.23
C GLY A 240 0.82 -5.84 9.74
N SER A 241 1.09 -6.80 10.64
CA SER A 241 1.39 -8.21 10.31
C SER A 241 1.21 -9.13 11.51
N ASN A 242 1.12 -10.45 11.28
CA ASN A 242 1.20 -11.42 12.36
C ASN A 242 2.68 -11.74 12.68
N LEU A 243 3.24 -11.03 13.66
CA LEU A 243 4.66 -11.07 13.98
C LEU A 243 5.18 -12.44 14.46
N PHE A 244 4.32 -13.30 15.01
CA PHE A 244 4.74 -14.51 15.73
C PHE A 244 4.02 -15.79 15.27
N TRP A 245 3.56 -15.86 14.02
CA TRP A 245 3.05 -17.11 13.47
C TRP A 245 4.11 -18.24 13.54
N PRO A 246 3.81 -19.49 13.93
CA PRO A 246 2.49 -20.07 14.14
C PRO A 246 1.98 -19.99 15.60
N PHE A 247 2.72 -19.34 16.51
CA PHE A 247 2.33 -19.28 17.93
C PHE A 247 1.05 -18.44 18.16
N THR A 248 0.79 -17.49 17.27
CA THR A 248 -0.46 -16.73 17.25
C THR A 248 -1.04 -16.66 15.84
N LYS A 249 -2.37 -16.53 15.75
CA LYS A 249 -3.10 -16.22 14.51
C LYS A 249 -3.48 -14.73 14.43
N LYS A 250 -3.32 -13.99 15.52
CA LYS A 250 -3.71 -12.57 15.61
C LYS A 250 -2.70 -11.70 14.88
N ARG A 251 -3.21 -10.75 14.11
CA ARG A 251 -2.40 -9.70 13.49
C ARG A 251 -2.13 -8.59 14.52
N ALA A 252 -0.92 -8.07 14.55
CA ALA A 252 -0.63 -6.81 15.22
C ALA A 252 -0.97 -5.67 14.25
N ASN A 253 -1.62 -4.62 14.76
CA ASN A 253 -1.89 -3.42 13.97
C ASN A 253 -0.59 -2.71 13.62
N GLY A 254 -0.56 -2.10 12.43
CA GLY A 254 0.53 -1.21 12.08
C GLY A 254 0.43 0.13 12.83
N ILE A 255 1.50 0.92 12.78
CA ILE A 255 1.57 2.21 13.47
C ILE A 255 1.01 3.39 12.65
N HIS A 256 0.52 3.13 11.43
CA HIS A 256 -0.13 4.11 10.56
C HIS A 256 0.76 5.29 10.13
N TRP A 257 2.06 5.07 9.93
CA TRP A 257 2.99 6.13 9.50
C TRP A 257 3.06 6.33 7.99
N MET A 258 2.78 5.28 7.21
CA MET A 258 2.90 5.31 5.76
C MET A 258 1.87 4.42 5.08
N ARG A 259 1.41 4.81 3.90
CA ARG A 259 0.61 3.93 3.04
C ARG A 259 1.51 3.30 1.99
N SER A 260 1.12 2.12 1.52
CA SER A 260 1.87 1.40 0.49
C SER A 260 1.94 2.16 -0.83
N GLY A 261 0.90 2.95 -1.16
CA GLY A 261 0.80 3.76 -2.37
C GLY A 261 1.54 5.11 -2.33
N ASP A 262 1.94 5.59 -1.14
CA ASP A 262 2.49 6.93 -1.00
C ASP A 262 3.85 7.05 -1.68
N ALA A 263 4.01 8.03 -2.57
CA ALA A 263 5.27 8.22 -3.28
C ALA A 263 6.43 8.55 -2.34
N TRP A 264 6.18 9.39 -1.33
CA TRP A 264 7.20 9.90 -0.41
C TRP A 264 7.87 8.80 0.43
N PRO A 265 7.14 7.99 1.23
CA PRO A 265 7.73 6.89 1.99
C PRO A 265 8.48 5.88 1.11
N ASN A 266 7.94 5.53 -0.05
CA ASN A 266 8.62 4.62 -0.98
C ASN A 266 9.93 5.22 -1.50
N PHE A 267 9.91 6.48 -1.93
CA PHE A 267 11.09 7.18 -2.42
C PHE A 267 12.16 7.32 -1.34
N THR A 268 11.80 7.79 -0.14
CA THR A 268 12.75 8.01 0.94
C THR A 268 13.35 6.70 1.45
N THR A 269 12.58 5.62 1.56
CA THR A 269 13.09 4.30 1.93
C THR A 269 14.07 3.76 0.90
N VAL A 270 13.74 3.85 -0.40
CA VAL A 270 14.64 3.38 -1.47
C VAL A 270 15.91 4.23 -1.51
N TRP A 271 15.79 5.56 -1.44
CA TRP A 271 16.93 6.47 -1.44
C TRP A 271 17.84 6.22 -0.24
N LEU A 272 17.28 6.13 0.97
CA LEU A 272 18.04 5.81 2.18
C LEU A 272 18.74 4.47 2.07
N SER A 273 18.06 3.44 1.55
CA SER A 273 18.65 2.11 1.37
C SER A 273 19.83 2.13 0.41
N LEU A 274 19.73 2.85 -0.71
CA LEU A 274 20.85 3.04 -1.65
C LEU A 274 22.04 3.74 -0.99
N LEU A 275 21.78 4.78 -0.19
CA LEU A 275 22.83 5.48 0.55
C LEU A 275 23.49 4.60 1.61
N ILE A 276 22.71 3.78 2.33
CA ILE A 276 23.23 2.81 3.30
C ILE A 276 24.13 1.79 2.60
N ILE A 277 23.69 1.26 1.45
CA ILE A 277 24.47 0.32 0.64
C ILE A 277 25.80 0.97 0.24
N LEU A 278 25.76 2.15 -0.38
CA LEU A 278 26.97 2.87 -0.81
C LEU A 278 27.90 3.17 0.36
N PHE A 279 27.36 3.63 1.49
CA PHE A 279 28.14 3.92 2.69
C PHE A 279 28.82 2.67 3.24
N ASN A 280 28.10 1.57 3.37
CA ASN A 280 28.65 0.33 3.91
C ASN A 280 29.68 -0.30 2.97
N LEU A 281 29.43 -0.33 1.66
CA LEU A 281 30.40 -0.79 0.67
C LEU A 281 31.69 0.04 0.72
N ASN A 282 31.57 1.36 0.85
CA ASN A 282 32.73 2.23 1.02
C ASN A 282 33.45 1.97 2.35
N ARG A 283 32.74 1.91 3.48
CA ARG A 283 33.38 1.80 4.81
C ARG A 283 34.10 0.47 5.00
N PHE A 284 33.61 -0.61 4.40
CA PHE A 284 34.19 -1.94 4.53
C PHE A 284 35.30 -2.21 3.51
N ASN A 285 35.45 -1.35 2.48
CA ASN A 285 36.61 -1.41 1.62
C ASN A 285 37.90 -1.02 2.37
N PRO A 286 39.05 -1.62 2.02
CA PRO A 286 40.35 -1.19 2.52
C PRO A 286 40.57 0.31 2.28
N PRO A 287 41.24 1.05 3.19
CA PRO A 287 41.39 2.50 3.09
C PRO A 287 41.88 3.00 1.72
N GLN A 288 42.78 2.26 1.07
CA GLN A 288 43.31 2.58 -0.25
C GLN A 288 42.28 2.48 -1.40
N ASN A 289 41.17 1.78 -1.19
CA ASN A 289 40.10 1.54 -2.16
C ASN A 289 38.79 2.26 -1.79
N GLN A 290 38.79 3.05 -0.71
CA GLN A 290 37.62 3.84 -0.34
C GLN A 290 37.43 4.97 -1.36
N ALA A 291 36.22 5.09 -1.90
CA ALA A 291 35.84 6.14 -2.83
C ALA A 291 35.71 7.51 -2.14
N PHE A 292 35.38 7.53 -0.85
CA PHE A 292 35.30 8.75 -0.05
C PHE A 292 35.70 8.50 1.41
N ASN A 293 36.16 9.56 2.07
CA ASN A 293 36.50 9.56 3.50
C ASN A 293 35.62 10.59 4.22
N MET A 294 34.36 10.22 4.45
CA MET A 294 33.38 11.03 5.17
C MET A 294 32.90 10.23 6.39
N SER A 295 32.69 10.91 7.51
CA SER A 295 31.95 10.33 8.62
C SER A 295 30.51 10.02 8.22
N TRP A 296 29.84 9.15 8.97
CA TRP A 296 28.43 8.85 8.70
C TRP A 296 27.55 10.10 8.80
N VAL A 297 27.85 11.04 9.71
CA VAL A 297 27.10 12.30 9.86
C VAL A 297 27.24 13.16 8.61
N GLU A 298 28.47 13.33 8.11
CA GLU A 298 28.71 14.12 6.89
C GLU A 298 28.04 13.47 5.69
N PHE A 299 28.24 12.16 5.51
CA PHE A 299 27.69 11.44 4.37
C PHE A 299 26.15 11.53 4.34
N PHE A 300 25.47 11.12 5.40
CA PHE A 300 24.00 11.17 5.42
C PHE A 300 23.46 12.60 5.53
N GLY A 301 24.20 13.51 6.15
CA GLY A 301 23.90 14.94 6.14
C GLY A 301 23.78 15.49 4.72
N TYR A 302 24.82 15.30 3.91
CA TYR A 302 24.89 15.83 2.54
C TYR A 302 24.05 15.05 1.53
N THR A 303 23.89 13.74 1.71
CA THR A 303 23.25 12.89 0.69
C THR A 303 21.80 12.56 0.99
N PHE A 304 21.37 12.59 2.25
CA PHE A 304 20.00 12.31 2.65
C PHE A 304 19.29 13.56 3.16
N PHE A 305 19.77 14.15 4.26
CA PHE A 305 19.04 15.22 4.95
C PHE A 305 18.98 16.52 4.15
N VAL A 306 20.10 16.98 3.57
CA VAL A 306 20.13 18.21 2.76
C VAL A 306 19.23 18.08 1.52
N PRO A 307 19.35 17.05 0.67
CA PRO A 307 18.46 16.90 -0.49
C PRO A 307 16.99 16.75 -0.12
N LEU A 308 16.68 15.97 0.92
CA LEU A 308 15.30 15.82 1.39
C LEU A 308 14.72 17.15 1.88
N THR A 309 15.49 17.92 2.63
CA THR A 309 15.07 19.25 3.10
C THR A 309 14.82 20.20 1.93
N ILE A 310 15.72 20.21 0.93
CA ILE A 310 15.55 21.01 -0.29
C ILE A 310 14.28 20.59 -1.02
N MET A 311 14.04 19.29 -1.21
CA MET A 311 12.83 18.80 -1.87
C MET A 311 11.56 19.18 -1.12
N LEU A 312 11.55 19.10 0.22
CA LEU A 312 10.41 19.51 1.04
C LEU A 312 10.15 21.02 0.96
N ILE A 313 11.21 21.84 0.93
CA ILE A 313 11.08 23.29 0.70
C ILE A 313 10.48 23.55 -0.68
N ILE A 314 11.02 22.93 -1.73
CA ILE A 314 10.54 23.06 -3.11
C ILE A 314 9.06 22.66 -3.17
N GLN A 315 8.69 21.49 -2.64
CA GLN A 315 7.30 21.02 -2.62
C GLN A 315 6.39 22.03 -1.94
N LYS A 316 6.76 22.53 -0.75
CA LYS A 316 5.96 23.51 -0.02
C LYS A 316 5.82 24.82 -0.78
N THR A 317 6.89 25.29 -1.43
CA THR A 317 6.86 26.49 -2.27
C THR A 317 5.93 26.30 -3.46
N PHE A 318 6.02 25.18 -4.19
CA PHE A 318 5.13 24.89 -5.30
C PHE A 318 3.67 24.78 -4.84
N GLN A 319 3.39 24.07 -3.75
CA GLN A 319 2.04 24.00 -3.19
C GLN A 319 1.47 25.38 -2.84
N THR A 320 2.30 26.28 -2.30
CA THR A 320 1.88 27.65 -1.99
C THR A 320 1.59 28.46 -3.26
N ILE A 321 2.36 28.25 -4.33
CA ILE A 321 2.14 28.92 -5.62
C ILE A 321 0.86 28.39 -6.27
N TYR A 322 0.69 27.07 -6.37
CA TYR A 322 -0.49 26.47 -6.98
C TYR A 322 -1.78 26.75 -6.22
N ALA A 323 -1.76 26.73 -4.88
CA ALA A 323 -2.93 27.11 -4.08
C ALA A 323 -3.32 28.58 -4.28
N LYS A 324 -2.36 29.45 -4.62
CA LYS A 324 -2.62 30.85 -4.93
C LYS A 324 -3.21 31.02 -6.32
N ASP A 325 -2.75 30.23 -7.29
CA ASP A 325 -3.29 30.23 -8.66
C ASP A 325 -4.73 29.68 -8.69
N GLU A 326 -5.04 28.59 -7.98
CA GLU A 326 -6.42 28.07 -7.85
C GLU A 326 -7.36 29.10 -7.21
N SER A 327 -6.91 29.79 -6.15
CA SER A 327 -7.73 30.86 -5.55
C SER A 327 -7.96 32.05 -6.49
N SER A 328 -7.02 32.34 -7.39
CA SER A 328 -7.18 33.42 -8.36
C SER A 328 -8.08 33.04 -9.54
N ASP A 329 -8.13 31.76 -9.90
CA ASP A 329 -9.04 31.24 -10.92
C ASP A 329 -10.49 31.19 -10.40
N GLU A 330 -10.71 30.79 -9.13
CA GLU A 330 -12.02 30.87 -8.47
C GLU A 330 -12.52 32.32 -8.35
N ASP A 331 -11.67 33.25 -7.93
CA ASP A 331 -12.00 34.69 -7.85
C ASP A 331 -12.33 35.28 -9.24
N PHE A 332 -11.70 34.79 -10.30
CA PHE A 332 -11.95 35.24 -11.68
C PHE A 332 -13.28 34.70 -12.22
N GLU A 333 -13.62 33.44 -11.94
CA GLU A 333 -14.93 32.87 -12.31
C GLU A 333 -16.09 33.54 -11.57
N GLU A 334 -15.95 33.84 -10.27
CA GLU A 334 -16.97 34.59 -9.53
C GLU A 334 -17.20 35.99 -10.12
N GLN A 335 -16.14 36.69 -10.55
CA GLN A 335 -16.25 37.99 -11.19
C GLN A 335 -16.96 37.93 -12.55
N LEU A 336 -16.64 36.93 -13.38
CA LEU A 336 -17.30 36.69 -14.66
C LEU A 336 -18.81 36.41 -14.50
N VAL A 337 -19.17 35.57 -13.52
CA VAL A 337 -20.59 35.26 -13.22
C VAL A 337 -21.32 36.51 -12.69
N ALA A 338 -20.67 37.33 -11.87
CA ALA A 338 -21.25 38.58 -11.38
C ALA A 338 -21.47 39.61 -12.50
N GLU A 339 -20.59 39.65 -13.49
CA GLU A 339 -20.67 40.56 -14.64
C GLU A 339 -21.77 40.14 -15.62
N GLN A 340 -21.86 38.85 -15.95
CA GLN A 340 -22.96 38.28 -16.76
C GLN A 340 -24.34 38.45 -16.11
N ASN A 341 -24.42 38.36 -14.78
CA ASN A 341 -25.65 38.61 -14.04
C ASN A 341 -26.04 40.10 -13.98
N LYS A 342 -25.09 41.02 -14.18
CA LYS A 342 -25.39 42.45 -14.32
C LYS A 342 -25.89 42.77 -15.72
N GLU A 343 -25.25 42.22 -16.76
CA GLU A 343 -25.67 42.41 -18.14
C GLU A 343 -27.09 41.87 -18.39
N SER A 344 -27.41 40.67 -17.90
CA SER A 344 -28.76 40.09 -18.04
C SER A 344 -29.85 40.84 -17.26
N LYS A 345 -29.49 41.53 -16.16
CA LYS A 345 -30.42 42.42 -15.44
C LYS A 345 -30.65 43.73 -16.19
N MET A 346 -29.63 44.29 -16.82
CA MET A 346 -29.77 45.50 -17.64
C MET A 346 -30.59 45.24 -18.92
N GLU A 347 -30.40 44.11 -19.60
CA GLU A 347 -31.24 43.74 -20.76
C GLU A 347 -32.72 43.56 -20.38
N ASN A 348 -33.01 42.98 -19.20
CA ASN A 348 -34.39 42.80 -18.74
C ASN A 348 -35.07 44.10 -18.31
N GLU A 349 -34.32 45.12 -17.86
CA GLU A 349 -34.86 46.44 -17.53
C GLU A 349 -35.11 47.30 -18.77
N GLU A 350 -34.30 47.17 -19.84
CA GLU A 350 -34.55 47.86 -21.12
C GLU A 350 -35.73 47.27 -21.92
N THR A 351 -36.16 46.04 -21.62
CA THR A 351 -37.29 45.40 -22.33
C THR A 351 -38.66 45.73 -21.70
N ILE A 352 -38.69 46.44 -20.56
CA ILE A 352 -39.91 46.78 -19.80
C ILE A 352 -40.24 48.30 -19.84
N GLY A 353 -39.37 49.13 -20.44
CA GLY A 353 -39.63 50.54 -20.74
C GLY A 353 -40.13 50.75 -22.17
#